data_AF-A0A1A3EYN0-F1
#
_entry.id   AF-A0A1A3EYN0-F1
#
_cell.length_a   1.000
_cell.length_b   1.000
_cell.length_c   1.000
_cell.angle_alpha   90.00
_cell.angle_beta   90.00
_cell.angle_gamma   90.00
#
_symmetry.space_group_name_H-M   'P 1'
#
loop_
_entity.id
_entity.type
_entity.pdbx_description
1 polymer ?
#
loop_
_entity_poly.entity_id
_entity_poly.type
_entity_poly.pdbx_seq_one_letter_code
_entity_poly.pdbx_strand_id
1 'polypeptide(L)'
;MRLLLALLGAIGTISFAALAHAEPEGDDGAFLANLDSSGITYSSPGQVIASAKAVCGLLGRGETGLQVVSDIKDQNPGMTMDAAAKFAALASSAYCPHHLTPKTG
;
A
#
# COMPACT_ATOMS: atom_id res chain seq x y z
N MET A 1 -43.45 10.35 -48.92
CA MET A 1 -42.08 10.93 -48.83
C MET A 1 -42.06 11.77 -47.56
N ARG A 2 -41.32 11.44 -46.49
CA ARG A 2 -39.94 10.99 -46.40
C ARG A 2 -39.76 10.03 -45.22
N LEU A 3 -38.84 9.09 -45.41
CA LEU A 3 -38.59 7.91 -44.59
C LEU A 3 -38.29 8.19 -43.11
N LEU A 4 -38.85 7.30 -42.29
CA LEU A 4 -38.36 6.83 -41.00
C LEU A 4 -36.83 6.66 -41.00
N LEU A 5 -36.14 7.37 -40.11
CA LEU A 5 -34.83 6.99 -39.60
C LEU A 5 -34.90 7.05 -38.06
N ALA A 6 -35.40 5.94 -37.53
CA ALA A 6 -35.12 5.52 -36.17
C ALA A 6 -33.65 5.06 -36.05
N LEU A 7 -33.20 5.01 -34.80
CA LEU A 7 -32.03 4.28 -34.31
C LEU A 7 -30.71 5.06 -34.28
N LEU A 8 -30.28 5.38 -33.04
CA LEU A 8 -28.93 5.20 -32.48
C LEU A 8 -28.96 5.98 -31.14
N GLY A 9 -29.16 5.32 -30.00
CA GLY A 9 -28.06 4.66 -29.31
C GLY A 9 -27.54 5.56 -28.19
N ALA A 10 -28.37 5.86 -27.18
CA ALA A 10 -27.88 6.47 -25.96
C ALA A 10 -27.26 5.37 -25.09
N ILE A 11 -25.98 5.12 -25.33
CA ILE A 11 -25.13 4.23 -24.56
C ILE A 11 -25.11 4.76 -23.12
N GLY A 12 -25.50 3.91 -22.17
CA GLY A 12 -25.44 4.23 -20.75
C GLY A 12 -24.00 4.48 -20.32
N THR A 13 -23.68 5.71 -19.94
CA THR A 13 -22.42 6.01 -19.25
C THR A 13 -22.60 5.64 -17.78
N ILE A 14 -22.44 4.36 -17.45
CA ILE A 14 -22.05 3.97 -16.11
C ILE A 14 -20.55 4.23 -16.03
N SER A 15 -20.18 5.50 -15.84
CA SER A 15 -18.85 5.83 -15.34
C SER A 15 -18.85 5.57 -13.85
N PHE A 16 -18.59 4.32 -13.46
CA PHE A 16 -18.07 4.01 -12.14
C PHE A 16 -16.66 4.58 -12.08
N ALA A 17 -16.57 5.89 -11.89
CA ALA A 17 -15.34 6.56 -11.53
C ALA A 17 -15.10 6.22 -10.05
N ALA A 18 -14.61 5.01 -9.78
CA ALA A 18 -13.82 4.78 -8.59
C ALA A 18 -12.51 5.54 -8.79
N LEU A 19 -12.57 6.86 -8.65
CA LEU A 19 -11.39 7.69 -8.40
C LEU A 19 -10.90 7.34 -6.98
N ALA A 20 -10.33 6.15 -6.83
CA ALA A 20 -9.41 5.87 -5.74
C ALA A 20 -8.07 6.46 -6.16
N HIS A 21 -8.00 7.79 -6.13
CA HIS A 21 -6.73 8.49 -6.14
C HIS A 21 -6.05 8.19 -4.81
N ALA A 22 -5.11 7.23 -4.82
CA ALA A 22 -4.02 7.24 -3.87
C ALA A 22 -2.84 7.95 -4.57
N GLU A 23 -2.48 9.07 -3.95
CA GLU A 23 -1.40 10.01 -4.23
C GLU A 23 -0.01 9.36 -4.43
N PRO A 24 1.02 10.13 -4.85
CA PRO A 24 2.30 9.65 -5.40
C PRO A 24 3.26 8.91 -4.44
N GLU A 25 2.82 8.39 -3.30
CA GLU A 25 3.70 7.86 -2.24
C GLU A 25 3.56 6.36 -1.95
N GLY A 26 2.79 5.61 -2.74
CA GLY A 26 2.66 4.16 -2.60
C GLY A 26 1.20 3.73 -2.74
N ASP A 27 0.97 2.54 -3.29
CA ASP A 27 -0.37 2.00 -3.45
C ASP A 27 -0.86 1.39 -2.12
N ASP A 28 -1.55 2.23 -1.34
CA ASP A 28 -2.17 1.86 -0.06
C ASP A 28 -3.09 0.63 -0.22
N GLY A 29 -3.79 0.50 -1.35
CA GLY A 29 -4.68 -0.64 -1.63
C GLY A 29 -3.90 -1.94 -1.87
N ALA A 30 -2.85 -1.88 -2.68
CA ALA A 30 -1.98 -3.03 -2.92
C ALA A 30 -1.23 -3.46 -1.64
N PHE A 31 -0.84 -2.52 -0.79
CA PHE A 31 -0.21 -2.81 0.49
C PHE A 31 -1.14 -3.61 1.42
N LEU A 32 -2.38 -3.17 1.58
CA LEU A 32 -3.37 -3.88 2.40
C LEU A 32 -3.65 -5.28 1.85
N ALA A 33 -3.82 -5.42 0.53
CA ALA A 33 -4.02 -6.72 -0.11
C ALA A 33 -2.85 -7.69 0.15
N ASN A 34 -1.61 -7.18 0.12
CA ASN A 34 -0.41 -7.98 0.41
C ASN A 34 -0.31 -8.38 1.89
N LEU A 35 -0.72 -7.51 2.82
CA LEU A 35 -0.80 -7.85 4.24
C LEU A 35 -1.80 -8.98 4.48
N ASP A 36 -2.99 -8.88 3.90
CA ASP A 36 -4.05 -9.89 4.01
C ASP A 36 -3.56 -11.24 3.45
N SER A 37 -2.92 -11.23 2.27
CA SER A 37 -2.33 -12.43 1.68
C SER A 37 -1.18 -13.03 2.51
N SER A 38 -0.56 -12.23 3.37
CA SER A 38 0.53 -12.67 4.26
C SER A 38 0.03 -13.17 5.62
N GLY A 39 -1.28 -13.12 5.86
CA GLY A 39 -1.90 -13.49 7.13
C GLY A 39 -1.64 -12.49 8.26
N ILE A 40 -1.24 -11.26 7.94
CA ILE A 40 -0.99 -10.21 8.93
C ILE A 40 -2.32 -9.50 9.22
N THR A 41 -2.85 -9.71 10.41
CA THR A 41 -4.07 -9.03 10.86
C THR A 41 -3.77 -7.63 11.38
N TYR A 42 -4.64 -6.67 11.08
CA TYR A 42 -4.56 -5.30 11.59
C TYR A 42 -5.94 -4.81 12.04
N SER A 43 -5.97 -3.92 13.03
CA SER A 43 -7.23 -3.39 13.59
C SER A 43 -7.81 -2.22 12.79
N SER A 44 -6.97 -1.50 12.03
CA SER A 44 -7.39 -0.33 11.26
C SER A 44 -6.50 -0.14 10.02
N PRO A 45 -7.08 -0.10 8.81
CA PRO A 45 -6.34 0.20 7.57
C PRO A 45 -5.51 1.48 7.66
N GLY A 46 -6.08 2.56 8.21
CA GLY A 46 -5.39 3.84 8.32
C GLY A 46 -4.18 3.79 9.26
N GLN A 47 -4.29 3.12 10.41
CA GLN A 47 -3.17 2.97 11.34
C GLN A 47 -2.06 2.10 10.74
N VAL A 48 -2.41 0.98 10.09
CA VAL A 48 -1.40 0.08 9.54
C VAL A 48 -0.63 0.72 8.37
N ILE A 49 -1.32 1.53 7.54
CA ILE A 49 -0.67 2.34 6.51
C ILE A 49 0.25 3.39 7.13
N ALA A 50 -0.19 4.09 8.17
CA ALA A 50 0.65 5.09 8.85
C ALA A 50 1.92 4.46 9.45
N SER A 51 1.80 3.29 10.10
CA SER A 51 2.94 2.52 10.58
C SER A 51 3.87 2.07 9.44
N ALA A 52 3.32 1.67 8.31
CA ALA A 52 4.10 1.25 7.14
C ALA A 52 4.86 2.42 6.49
N LYS A 53 4.25 3.61 6.42
CA LYS A 53 4.95 4.83 5.97
C LYS A 53 6.05 5.23 6.95
N ALA A 54 5.84 5.03 8.25
CA ALA A 54 6.87 5.27 9.26
C ALA A 54 8.09 4.37 9.10
N VAL A 55 7.94 3.10 8.65
CA VAL A 55 9.06 2.21 8.29
C VAL A 55 9.98 2.88 7.28
N CYS A 56 9.42 3.58 6.31
CA CYS A 56 10.24 4.30 5.36
C CYS A 56 11.00 5.48 5.96
N GLY A 57 10.31 6.23 6.83
CA GLY A 57 10.95 7.24 7.65
C GLY A 57 12.13 6.67 8.44
N LEU A 58 11.95 5.54 9.15
CA LEU A 58 12.96 4.82 9.93
C LEU A 58 14.20 4.45 9.09
N LEU A 59 13.99 3.82 7.94
CA LEU A 59 15.08 3.43 7.05
C LEU A 59 15.80 4.66 6.48
N GLY A 60 15.08 5.74 6.17
CA GLY A 60 15.65 7.00 5.73
C GLY A 60 16.56 7.69 6.75
N ARG A 61 16.36 7.42 8.05
CA ARG A 61 17.24 7.90 9.14
C ARG A 61 18.53 7.10 9.28
N GLY A 62 18.67 6.01 8.51
CA GLY A 62 19.80 5.09 8.61
C GLY A 62 19.60 3.96 9.63
N GLU A 63 18.36 3.72 10.09
CA GLU A 63 18.10 2.58 10.96
C GLU A 63 18.25 1.26 10.22
N THR A 64 18.76 0.25 10.92
CA THR A 64 18.92 -1.09 10.34
C THR A 64 17.57 -1.80 10.24
N GLY A 65 17.40 -2.69 9.26
CA GLY A 65 16.18 -3.50 9.17
C GLY A 65 15.86 -4.28 10.45
N LEU A 66 16.87 -4.72 11.20
CA LEU A 66 16.69 -5.38 12.49
C LEU A 66 16.11 -4.44 13.56
N GLN A 67 16.59 -3.20 13.61
CA GLN A 67 16.06 -2.18 14.53
C GLN A 67 14.60 -1.89 14.19
N VAL A 68 14.29 -1.66 12.91
CA VAL A 68 12.94 -1.43 12.42
C VAL A 68 11.98 -2.56 12.80
N VAL A 69 12.41 -3.82 12.63
CA VAL A 69 11.61 -4.99 13.00
C VAL A 69 11.37 -5.06 14.51
N SER A 70 12.39 -4.75 15.33
CA SER A 70 12.22 -4.68 16.78
C SER A 70 11.21 -3.60 17.17
N ASP A 71 11.35 -2.41 16.61
CA ASP A 71 10.47 -1.28 16.88
C ASP A 71 9.01 -1.57 16.48
N ILE A 72 8.79 -2.21 15.33
CA ILE A 72 7.46 -2.67 14.92
C ILE A 72 6.87 -3.62 15.95
N LYS A 73 7.64 -4.61 16.43
CA LYS A 73 7.16 -5.56 17.42
C LYS A 73 6.90 -4.90 18.77
N ASP A 74 7.75 -3.97 19.19
CA ASP A 74 7.59 -3.29 20.49
C ASP A 74 6.33 -2.42 20.51
N GLN A 75 5.97 -1.85 19.35
CA GLN A 75 4.70 -1.14 19.17
C GLN A 75 3.50 -2.08 18.98
N ASN A 76 3.73 -3.33 18.58
CA ASN A 76 2.71 -4.32 18.28
C ASN A 76 3.00 -5.63 19.04
N PRO A 77 2.82 -5.68 20.37
CA PRO A 77 3.20 -6.84 21.18
C PRO A 77 2.43 -8.13 20.84
N GLY A 78 1.29 -8.01 20.15
CA GLY A 78 0.55 -9.17 19.62
C GLY A 78 1.12 -9.74 18.30
N MET A 79 2.10 -9.07 17.70
CA MET A 79 2.75 -9.50 16.46
C MET A 79 3.97 -10.37 16.77
N THR A 80 4.15 -11.45 16.00
CA THR A 80 5.38 -12.26 16.10
C THR A 80 6.56 -11.55 15.44
N MET A 81 7.80 -11.95 15.79
CA MET A 81 9.01 -11.44 15.11
C MET A 81 8.94 -11.65 13.59
N ASP A 82 8.43 -12.80 13.15
CA ASP A 82 8.29 -13.14 11.74
C ASP A 82 7.26 -12.24 11.03
N ALA A 83 6.12 -11.98 11.67
CA ALA A 83 5.13 -11.05 11.14
C ALA A 83 5.67 -9.62 11.08
N ALA A 84 6.44 -9.17 12.07
CA ALA A 84 7.09 -7.87 12.07
C ALA A 84 8.13 -7.74 10.94
N ALA A 85 8.91 -8.79 10.68
CA ALA A 85 9.85 -8.84 9.56
C ALA A 85 9.15 -8.77 8.20
N LYS A 86 8.08 -9.55 8.01
CA LYS A 86 7.25 -9.52 6.80
C LYS A 86 6.60 -8.15 6.60
N PHE A 87 6.06 -7.57 7.68
CA PHE A 87 5.49 -6.23 7.67
C PHE A 87 6.53 -5.19 7.21
N ALA A 88 7.72 -5.19 7.80
CA ALA A 88 8.79 -4.27 7.43
C ALA A 88 9.18 -4.41 5.95
N ALA A 89 9.28 -5.64 5.45
CA ALA A 89 9.62 -5.90 4.04
C ALA A 89 8.53 -5.39 3.08
N LEU A 90 7.25 -5.68 3.37
CA LEU A 90 6.13 -5.20 2.57
C LEU A 90 6.01 -3.68 2.60
N ALA A 91 6.15 -3.08 3.79
CA ALA A 91 6.14 -1.63 3.97
C ALA A 91 7.27 -0.95 3.18
N SER A 92 8.49 -1.51 3.25
CA SER A 92 9.63 -1.01 2.48
C SER A 92 9.39 -1.11 0.98
N SER A 93 8.85 -2.24 0.50
CA SER A 93 8.53 -2.45 -0.91
C SER A 93 7.46 -1.49 -1.44
N ALA A 94 6.47 -1.15 -0.60
CA ALA A 94 5.34 -0.32 -0.99
C ALA A 94 5.65 1.19 -0.90
N TYR A 95 6.38 1.61 0.14
CA TYR A 95 6.51 3.03 0.50
C TYR A 95 7.95 3.57 0.44
N CYS A 96 8.96 2.76 0.11
CA CYS A 96 10.36 3.20 0.00
C CYS A 96 10.96 3.12 -1.41
N PRO A 97 10.37 3.78 -2.42
CA PRO A 97 10.92 3.75 -3.78
C PRO A 97 12.34 4.30 -3.86
N HIS A 98 12.70 5.27 -2.99
CA HIS A 98 14.01 5.92 -2.97
C HIS A 98 15.11 5.15 -2.22
N HIS A 99 14.75 4.18 -1.36
CA HIS A 99 15.72 3.32 -0.67
C HIS A 99 15.95 1.99 -1.39
N LEU A 100 15.14 1.71 -2.42
CA LEU A 100 15.23 0.52 -3.27
C LEU A 100 15.96 0.78 -4.59
N THR A 101 16.31 2.02 -4.91
CA THR A 101 17.20 2.29 -6.05
C THR A 101 18.58 1.73 -5.76
N PRO A 102 19.08 0.75 -6.55
CA PRO A 102 20.45 0.30 -6.43
C PRO A 102 21.36 1.52 -6.59
N LYS A 103 22.33 1.71 -5.68
CA LYS A 103 23.48 2.56 -6.01
C LYS A 103 24.12 1.94 -7.25
N THR A 104 23.86 2.53 -8.40
CA THR A 104 24.67 2.31 -9.59
C THR A 104 25.86 3.23 -9.40
N GLY A 105 26.98 2.68 -8.92
CA GLY A 105 28.21 3.40 -8.64
C GLY A 105 29.33 2.43 -8.33
#